data_AF-A0A938LK82-F1
#
_entry.id   AF-A0A938LK82-F1
#
_cell.length_a   1.000
_cell.length_b   1.000
_cell.length_c   1.000
_cell.angle_alpha   90.00
_cell.angle_beta   90.00
_cell.angle_gamma   90.00
#
_symmetry.space_group_name_H-M   'P 1'
#
loop_
_entity.id
_entity.type
_entity.pdbx_description
1 polymer ?
#
loop_
_entity_poly.entity_id
_entity_poly.type
_entity_poly.pdbx_seq_one_letter_code
_entity_poly.pdbx_strand_id
1 'polypeptide(L)'
;MNLLRMLTGIAVVTAACGACAAGADQMRSRAGGDRQQAPPEASGKAADASPLPGTSSLTWTDDIASRMVSGADKFLLREIDASVERRARHWRRDLSSPQKYADSVEPNRQRLAHILGVRDPRVPFEAPELLGTTAQPPLVGQAEAYKVYAVRWPAFGDVHGEGLLLVPADGRKVADVVAIPDADQAPESLAGLSDGVAAESQFARRLAESGCRVLVPTLIDRGVTQR
;
A
#
# COMPACT_ATOMS: atom_id res chain seq x y z
N MET A 1 44.06 -2.26 -13.88
CA MET A 1 43.41 -1.74 -12.66
C MET A 1 41.98 -1.38 -12.99
N ASN A 2 41.09 -2.35 -12.79
CA ASN A 2 39.65 -2.24 -13.05
C ASN A 2 38.98 -1.50 -11.88
N LEU A 3 38.33 -0.38 -12.17
CA LEU A 3 37.34 0.20 -11.26
C LEU A 3 36.15 0.70 -12.09
N LEU A 4 35.31 -0.23 -12.53
CA LEU A 4 33.97 0.07 -13.02
C LEU A 4 32.99 -0.71 -12.12
N ARG A 5 32.71 -0.18 -10.93
CA ARG A 5 31.62 -0.67 -10.09
C ARG A 5 30.31 -0.13 -10.68
N MET A 6 29.57 -1.03 -11.31
CA MET A 6 28.17 -0.87 -11.71
C MET A 6 27.34 -0.31 -10.55
N LEU A 7 26.72 0.83 -10.76
CA LEU A 7 25.55 1.26 -10.00
C LEU A 7 24.34 0.49 -10.53
N THR A 8 24.24 -0.80 -10.22
CA THR A 8 22.98 -1.54 -10.36
C THR A 8 22.07 -1.13 -9.22
N GLY A 9 21.31 -0.05 -9.44
CA GLY A 9 20.27 0.38 -8.54
C GLY A 9 19.08 -0.58 -8.59
N ILE A 10 18.66 -1.07 -7.42
CA ILE A 10 17.37 -1.75 -7.26
C ILE A 10 16.29 -0.68 -7.29
N ALA A 11 15.40 -0.72 -8.28
CA ALA A 11 14.21 0.12 -8.30
C ALA A 11 13.04 -0.65 -7.67
N VAL A 12 12.36 -0.02 -6.72
CA VAL A 12 11.05 -0.51 -6.23
C VAL A 12 9.99 0.26 -6.98
N VAL A 13 9.18 -0.44 -7.76
CA VAL A 13 8.09 0.15 -8.54
C VAL A 13 6.77 -0.32 -7.94
N THR A 14 5.94 0.65 -7.57
CA THR A 14 4.56 0.44 -7.11
C THR A 14 3.64 1.19 -8.06
N ALA A 15 2.68 0.52 -8.67
CA ALA A 15 1.63 1.20 -9.43
C ALA A 15 0.47 1.52 -8.49
N ALA A 16 0.12 2.80 -8.36
CA ALA A 16 -1.16 3.19 -7.77
C ALA A 16 -2.22 3.11 -8.88
N CYS A 17 -3.20 2.21 -8.72
CA CYS A 17 -4.35 2.15 -9.63
C CYS A 17 -5.23 3.39 -9.41
N GLY A 18 -5.18 4.34 -10.36
CA GLY A 18 -6.07 5.49 -10.39
C GLY A 18 -7.42 5.13 -10.97
N ALA A 19 -8.29 4.47 -10.21
CA ALA A 19 -9.67 4.22 -10.62
C ALA A 19 -10.63 4.20 -9.41
N CYS A 20 -10.97 5.37 -8.89
CA CYS A 20 -12.21 5.57 -8.14
C CYS A 20 -12.91 6.82 -8.69
N ALA A 21 -13.69 6.63 -9.75
CA ALA A 21 -14.71 7.59 -10.15
C ALA A 21 -15.90 6.88 -10.79
N ALA A 22 -17.07 7.24 -10.29
CA ALA A 22 -18.42 6.99 -10.80
C ALA A 22 -19.05 5.62 -10.53
N GLY A 23 -20.14 5.66 -9.75
CA GLY A 23 -21.08 4.56 -9.58
C GLY A 23 -22.15 4.77 -8.51
N ALA A 24 -22.52 6.02 -8.19
CA ALA A 24 -23.65 6.31 -7.31
C ALA A 24 -24.89 6.65 -8.15
N ASP A 25 -25.48 5.65 -8.80
CA ASP A 25 -26.87 5.77 -9.26
C ASP A 25 -27.49 4.40 -9.51
N GLN A 26 -28.14 3.85 -8.49
CA GLN A 26 -29.26 2.88 -8.61
C GLN A 26 -29.73 2.46 -7.21
N MET A 27 -30.82 3.06 -6.74
CA MET A 27 -31.92 2.38 -6.01
C MET A 27 -32.95 3.41 -5.53
N ARG A 28 -33.73 3.93 -6.49
CA ARG A 28 -35.11 4.35 -6.20
C ARG A 28 -36.00 3.15 -6.46
N SER A 29 -36.53 2.55 -5.40
CA SER A 29 -37.82 1.84 -5.35
C SER A 29 -37.79 0.78 -4.24
N ARG A 30 -38.41 1.12 -3.11
CA ARG A 30 -39.28 0.24 -2.32
C ARG A 30 -39.91 1.09 -1.21
N ALA A 31 -41.05 1.67 -1.55
CA ALA A 31 -42.00 2.19 -0.58
C ALA A 31 -42.66 1.01 0.13
N GLY A 32 -42.80 1.09 1.45
CA GLY A 32 -43.57 0.14 2.26
C GLY A 32 -42.80 -0.33 3.50
N GLY A 33 -42.95 0.41 4.60
CA GLY A 33 -42.46 0.03 5.92
C GLY A 33 -43.15 0.88 6.97
N ASP A 34 -43.88 0.23 7.87
CA ASP A 34 -44.81 0.81 8.83
C ASP A 34 -44.22 1.95 9.67
N ARG A 35 -44.99 3.02 9.84
CA ARG A 35 -44.73 4.04 10.87
C ARG A 35 -45.00 3.39 12.24
N GLN A 36 -43.98 2.85 12.89
CA GLN A 36 -44.04 2.64 14.33
C GLN A 36 -44.19 4.01 15.01
N GLN A 37 -45.30 4.21 15.70
CA GLN A 37 -45.49 5.32 16.63
C GLN A 37 -44.45 5.23 17.75
N ALA A 38 -43.74 6.32 17.99
CA ALA A 38 -42.85 6.46 19.14
C ALA A 38 -43.66 6.36 20.44
N PRO A 39 -43.16 5.66 21.47
CA PRO A 39 -43.81 5.60 22.78
C PRO A 39 -43.84 6.98 23.46
N PRO A 40 -44.83 7.25 24.33
CA PRO A 40 -45.00 8.56 24.94
C PRO A 40 -43.77 8.93 25.78
N GLU A 41 -43.19 10.08 25.49
CA GLU A 41 -42.05 10.64 26.21
C GLU A 41 -42.41 10.81 27.69
N ALA A 42 -41.66 10.10 28.55
CA ALA A 42 -41.70 10.35 29.97
C ALA A 42 -41.14 11.76 30.23
N SER A 43 -41.98 12.66 30.74
CA SER A 43 -41.62 14.00 31.19
C SER A 43 -40.59 13.94 32.31
N GLY A 44 -39.31 13.86 31.95
CA GLY A 44 -38.18 14.04 32.85
C GLY A 44 -38.15 15.49 33.34
N LYS A 45 -38.03 15.66 34.66
CA LYS A 45 -37.89 16.95 35.34
C LYS A 45 -36.77 17.76 34.66
N ALA A 46 -37.08 18.98 34.19
CA ALA A 46 -36.09 19.86 33.58
C ALA A 46 -34.92 20.07 34.55
N ALA A 47 -33.74 19.58 34.18
CA ALA A 47 -32.51 19.85 34.91
C ALA A 47 -32.23 21.35 34.84
N ASP A 48 -31.68 21.90 35.92
CA ASP A 48 -31.34 23.32 36.04
C ASP A 48 -30.41 23.72 34.87
N ALA A 49 -30.95 24.48 33.91
CA ALA A 49 -30.34 24.74 32.61
C ALA A 49 -29.24 25.82 32.66
N SER A 50 -28.54 25.93 33.78
CA SER A 50 -27.40 26.83 33.91
C SER A 50 -26.21 26.24 33.13
N PRO A 51 -25.55 27.01 32.24
CA PRO A 51 -24.39 26.53 31.51
C PRO A 51 -23.29 26.05 32.47
N LEU A 52 -22.57 25.00 32.07
CA LEU A 52 -21.38 24.58 32.80
C LEU A 52 -20.34 25.72 32.79
N PRO A 53 -19.48 25.84 33.83
CA PRO A 53 -18.43 26.85 33.86
C PRO A 53 -17.57 26.83 32.58
N GLY A 54 -17.46 27.98 31.90
CA GLY A 54 -16.72 28.10 30.65
C GLY A 54 -17.49 27.69 29.38
N THR A 55 -18.78 27.36 29.48
CA THR A 55 -19.63 27.07 28.31
C THR A 55 -20.77 28.08 28.18
N SER A 56 -21.30 28.19 26.96
CA SER A 56 -22.49 28.99 26.65
C SER A 56 -23.64 28.07 26.26
N SER A 57 -24.87 28.50 26.52
CA SER A 57 -26.06 27.75 26.10
C SER A 57 -26.08 27.56 24.58
N LEU A 58 -26.43 26.36 24.12
CA LEU A 58 -26.51 26.04 22.70
C LEU A 58 -27.83 26.56 22.15
N THR A 59 -27.79 27.72 21.49
CA THR A 59 -28.97 28.43 20.95
C THR A 59 -29.20 28.21 19.47
N TRP A 60 -28.54 27.22 18.87
CA TRP A 60 -28.64 26.92 17.44
C TRP A 60 -30.00 26.29 17.12
N THR A 61 -30.67 26.81 16.10
CA THR A 61 -32.00 26.37 15.66
C THR A 61 -31.97 25.69 14.28
N ASP A 62 -30.82 25.70 13.62
CA ASP A 62 -30.54 25.01 12.37
C ASP A 62 -30.22 23.52 12.59
N ASP A 63 -30.03 22.77 11.51
CA ASP A 63 -29.64 21.35 11.59
C ASP A 63 -28.23 21.21 12.20
N ILE A 64 -28.23 20.95 13.51
CA ILE A 64 -27.02 20.83 14.33
C ILE A 64 -26.12 19.70 13.81
N ALA A 65 -26.68 18.60 13.30
CA ALA A 65 -25.89 17.48 12.80
C ALA A 65 -25.11 17.91 11.55
N SER A 66 -25.78 18.52 10.57
CA SER A 66 -25.13 19.06 9.38
C SER A 66 -24.06 20.12 9.70
N ARG A 67 -24.31 20.96 10.71
CA ARG A 67 -23.35 21.96 11.18
C ARG A 67 -22.11 21.33 11.83
N MET A 68 -22.28 20.29 12.64
CA MET A 68 -21.16 19.55 13.23
C MET A 68 -20.31 18.87 12.16
N VAL A 69 -20.93 18.19 11.20
CA VAL A 69 -20.23 17.54 10.07
C VAL A 69 -19.44 18.59 9.28
N SER A 70 -20.07 19.70 8.91
CA SER A 70 -19.39 20.79 8.19
C SER A 70 -18.23 21.40 8.98
N GLY A 71 -18.36 21.47 10.31
CA GLY A 71 -17.29 21.93 11.20
C GLY A 71 -16.12 20.96 11.28
N ALA A 72 -16.41 19.66 11.40
CA ALA A 72 -15.41 18.60 11.40
C ALA A 72 -14.64 18.57 10.07
N ASP A 73 -15.33 18.65 8.94
CA ASP A 73 -14.70 18.72 7.61
C ASP A 73 -13.75 19.92 7.50
N LYS A 74 -14.22 21.11 7.86
CA LYS A 74 -13.38 22.34 7.85
C LYS A 74 -12.14 22.19 8.73
N PHE A 75 -12.30 21.62 9.92
CA PHE A 75 -11.18 21.39 10.84
C PHE A 75 -10.19 20.37 10.27
N LEU A 76 -10.67 19.22 9.78
CA LEU A 76 -9.83 18.15 9.25
C LEU A 76 -9.09 18.58 7.98
N LEU A 77 -9.75 19.31 7.07
CA LEU A 77 -9.09 19.88 5.89
C LEU A 77 -7.97 20.84 6.28
N ARG A 78 -8.22 21.75 7.24
CA ARG A 78 -7.17 22.62 7.78
C ARG A 78 -6.01 21.82 8.40
N GLU A 79 -6.31 20.75 9.15
CA GLU A 79 -5.26 19.91 9.74
C GLU A 79 -4.46 19.15 8.67
N ILE A 80 -5.11 18.68 7.60
CA ILE A 80 -4.46 18.07 6.44
C ILE A 80 -3.50 19.06 5.77
N ASP A 81 -3.96 20.29 5.53
CA ASP A 81 -3.12 21.35 4.94
C ASP A 81 -1.93 21.66 5.84
N ALA A 82 -2.17 21.89 7.13
CA ALA A 82 -1.12 22.14 8.12
C ALA A 82 -0.18 20.92 8.33
N SER A 83 -0.60 19.71 7.94
CA SER A 83 0.23 18.50 8.07
C SER A 83 1.47 18.56 7.18
N VAL A 84 1.39 19.23 6.03
CA VAL A 84 2.48 19.32 5.04
C VAL A 84 3.68 20.03 5.67
N GLU A 85 3.44 21.22 6.24
CA GLU A 85 4.48 22.02 6.92
C GLU A 85 5.00 21.33 8.18
N ARG A 86 4.10 20.71 8.97
CA ARG A 86 4.50 19.98 10.18
C ARG A 86 5.41 18.80 9.85
N ARG A 87 5.12 18.04 8.78
CA ARG A 87 5.96 16.93 8.33
C ARG A 87 7.38 17.38 7.98
N ALA A 88 7.54 18.53 7.32
CA ALA A 88 8.85 19.04 6.95
C ALA A 88 9.80 19.24 8.14
N ARG A 89 9.26 19.58 9.32
CA ARG A 89 10.07 19.77 10.56
C ARG A 89 10.77 18.49 11.03
N HIS A 90 10.28 17.33 10.62
CA HIS A 90 10.90 16.03 10.92
C HIS A 90 12.00 15.64 9.93
N TRP A 91 12.27 16.45 8.90
CA TRP A 91 13.25 16.17 7.87
C TRP A 91 14.31 17.26 7.82
N ARG A 92 15.52 16.95 8.30
CA ARG A 92 16.69 17.85 8.21
C ARG A 92 17.64 17.40 7.09
N ARG A 93 17.13 17.33 5.86
CA ARG A 93 17.85 16.75 4.72
C ARG A 93 19.05 17.62 4.32
N ASP A 94 20.24 17.04 4.29
CA ASP A 94 21.42 17.66 3.67
C ASP A 94 21.54 17.18 2.23
N LEU A 95 21.29 18.07 1.27
CA LEU A 95 21.33 17.75 -0.17
C LEU A 95 22.70 18.04 -0.81
N SER A 96 23.72 18.40 -0.02
CA SER A 96 25.02 18.80 -0.56
C SER A 96 25.87 17.63 -1.08
N SER A 97 25.58 16.40 -0.64
CA SER A 97 26.13 15.18 -1.25
C SER A 97 25.26 13.96 -0.94
N PRO A 98 25.37 12.85 -1.71
CA PRO A 98 24.65 11.62 -1.43
C PRO A 98 24.93 11.04 -0.03
N GLN A 99 26.18 11.12 0.42
CA GLN A 99 26.57 10.62 1.75
C GLN A 99 25.93 11.46 2.85
N LYS A 100 26.02 12.79 2.77
CA LYS A 100 25.40 13.66 3.78
C LYS A 100 23.88 13.55 3.78
N TYR A 101 23.27 13.33 2.62
CA TYR A 101 21.85 13.03 2.55
C TYR A 101 21.51 11.77 3.37
N ALA A 102 22.24 10.67 3.13
CA ALA A 102 22.06 9.42 3.87
C ALA A 102 22.20 9.63 5.38
N ASP A 103 23.27 10.30 5.81
CA ASP A 103 23.52 10.58 7.23
C ASP A 103 22.41 11.45 7.84
N SER A 104 21.93 12.45 7.10
CA SER A 104 20.91 13.40 7.58
C SER A 104 19.52 12.77 7.78
N VAL A 105 19.21 11.69 7.03
CA VAL A 105 17.92 10.98 7.14
C VAL A 105 18.00 9.73 8.02
N GLU A 106 19.18 9.34 8.47
CA GLU A 106 19.42 8.11 9.23
C GLU A 106 18.56 8.01 10.51
N PRO A 107 18.37 9.07 11.32
CA PRO A 107 17.47 9.00 12.49
C PRO A 107 16.02 8.65 12.11
N ASN A 108 15.54 9.12 10.96
CA ASN A 108 14.20 8.79 10.47
C ASN A 108 14.14 7.34 9.97
N ARG A 109 15.20 6.82 9.35
CA ARG A 109 15.30 5.41 8.95
C ARG A 109 15.28 4.49 10.17
N GLN A 110 16.04 4.82 11.21
CA GLN A 110 16.06 4.08 12.47
C GLN A 110 14.69 4.10 13.16
N ARG A 111 14.04 5.27 13.20
CA ARG A 111 12.69 5.39 13.75
C ARG A 111 11.67 4.60 12.93
N LEU A 112 11.76 4.62 11.61
CA LEU A 112 10.87 3.83 10.75
C LEU A 112 11.09 2.33 10.96
N ALA A 113 12.35 1.88 10.99
CA ALA A 113 12.70 0.50 11.32
C ALA A 113 12.17 0.10 12.71
N HIS A 114 12.21 1.05 13.66
CA HIS A 114 11.64 0.87 14.99
C HIS A 114 10.13 0.58 14.92
N ILE A 115 9.38 1.45 14.26
CA ILE A 115 7.92 1.35 14.13
C ILE A 115 7.50 0.08 13.39
N LEU A 116 8.22 -0.27 12.32
CA LEU A 116 7.92 -1.45 11.49
C LEU A 116 8.39 -2.77 12.11
N GLY A 117 9.16 -2.74 13.20
CA GLY A 117 9.74 -3.95 13.80
C GLY A 117 10.89 -4.59 13.01
N VAL A 118 11.37 -3.96 11.93
CA VAL A 118 12.44 -4.49 11.05
C VAL A 118 13.84 -4.17 11.58
N ARG A 119 14.14 -4.57 12.81
CA ARG A 119 15.41 -4.26 13.50
C ARG A 119 16.38 -5.42 13.54
N ASP A 120 15.88 -6.63 13.41
CA ASP A 120 16.70 -7.82 13.48
C ASP A 120 17.54 -7.98 12.21
N PRO A 121 18.76 -8.55 12.32
CA PRO A 121 19.56 -8.86 11.14
C PRO A 121 18.77 -9.72 10.15
N ARG A 122 18.85 -9.36 8.87
CA ARG A 122 18.25 -10.17 7.80
C ARG A 122 19.01 -11.49 7.68
N VAL A 123 18.29 -12.58 7.39
CA VAL A 123 18.91 -13.86 7.04
C VAL A 123 19.68 -13.68 5.73
N PRO A 124 21.01 -13.90 5.72
CA PRO A 124 21.78 -13.79 4.49
C PRO A 124 21.45 -14.94 3.55
N PHE A 125 21.30 -14.63 2.27
CA PHE A 125 21.16 -15.61 1.19
C PHE A 125 21.77 -15.05 -0.09
N GLU A 126 22.24 -15.92 -0.98
CA GLU A 126 22.92 -15.50 -2.21
C GLU A 126 21.93 -15.09 -3.31
N ALA A 127 20.91 -15.91 -3.55
CA ALA A 127 19.86 -15.67 -4.54
C ALA A 127 18.58 -16.40 -4.12
N PRO A 128 17.39 -15.94 -4.59
CA PRO A 128 16.16 -16.71 -4.42
C PRO A 128 16.30 -18.12 -5.00
N GLU A 129 15.75 -19.10 -4.28
CA GLU A 129 15.67 -20.49 -4.70
C GLU A 129 14.59 -20.66 -5.75
N LEU A 130 14.85 -21.45 -6.79
CA LEU A 130 13.83 -21.85 -7.76
C LEU A 130 12.91 -22.90 -7.12
N LEU A 131 11.61 -22.63 -7.09
CA LEU A 131 10.61 -23.55 -6.55
C LEU A 131 10.15 -24.54 -7.60
N GLY A 132 10.64 -25.78 -7.54
CA GLY A 132 10.23 -26.86 -8.43
C GLY A 132 10.47 -28.25 -7.85
N THR A 133 9.92 -29.26 -8.51
CA THR A 133 10.08 -30.68 -8.20
C THR A 133 10.53 -31.44 -9.46
N THR A 134 10.79 -32.74 -9.32
CA THR A 134 11.07 -33.61 -10.48
C THR A 134 9.89 -33.74 -11.44
N ALA A 135 8.67 -33.47 -10.98
CA ALA A 135 7.44 -33.53 -11.79
C ALA A 135 6.98 -32.15 -12.26
N GLN A 136 7.30 -31.08 -11.53
CA GLN A 136 6.85 -29.72 -11.81
C GLN A 136 8.06 -28.78 -11.88
N PRO A 137 8.46 -28.32 -13.07
CA PRO A 137 9.60 -27.42 -13.19
C PRO A 137 9.30 -26.05 -12.57
N PRO A 138 10.32 -25.32 -12.11
CA PRO A 138 10.13 -23.96 -11.58
C PRO A 138 9.74 -22.93 -12.64
N LEU A 139 9.89 -23.26 -13.93
CA LEU A 139 9.48 -22.40 -15.05
C LEU A 139 7.95 -22.46 -15.18
N VAL A 140 7.28 -21.38 -14.81
CA VAL A 140 5.80 -21.28 -14.81
C VAL A 140 5.24 -20.56 -16.03
N GLY A 141 6.08 -19.86 -16.79
CA GLY A 141 5.68 -19.18 -18.00
C GLY A 141 6.87 -18.67 -18.81
N GLN A 142 6.64 -18.34 -20.08
CA GLN A 142 7.65 -17.72 -20.94
C GLN A 142 7.01 -16.85 -22.01
N ALA A 143 7.75 -15.82 -22.41
CA ALA A 143 7.51 -15.02 -23.59
C ALA A 143 8.81 -14.99 -24.43
N GLU A 144 8.77 -14.37 -25.60
CA GLU A 144 9.96 -14.21 -26.45
C GLU A 144 11.10 -13.47 -25.70
N ALA A 145 10.75 -12.43 -24.94
CA ALA A 145 11.73 -11.57 -24.27
C ALA A 145 12.18 -12.06 -22.89
N TYR A 146 11.42 -12.91 -22.20
CA TYR A 146 11.70 -13.30 -20.82
C TYR A 146 11.10 -14.65 -20.42
N LYS A 147 11.63 -15.24 -19.35
CA LYS A 147 11.15 -16.46 -18.68
C LYS A 147 10.65 -16.14 -17.29
N VAL A 148 9.63 -16.84 -16.81
CA VAL A 148 9.03 -16.63 -15.49
C VAL A 148 9.24 -17.84 -14.62
N TYR A 149 9.85 -17.63 -13.44
CA TYR A 149 10.15 -18.69 -12.50
C TYR A 149 9.42 -18.47 -11.18
N ALA A 150 8.85 -19.53 -10.61
CA ALA A 150 8.46 -19.53 -9.21
C ALA A 150 9.70 -19.54 -8.31
N VAL A 151 9.75 -18.66 -7.32
CA VAL A 151 10.92 -18.51 -6.44
C VAL A 151 10.54 -18.35 -4.97
N ARG A 152 11.48 -18.68 -4.09
CA ARG A 152 11.39 -18.51 -2.64
C ARG A 152 12.68 -17.93 -2.06
N TRP A 153 12.60 -17.15 -1.00
CA TRP A 153 13.76 -16.64 -0.28
C TRP A 153 13.48 -16.56 1.23
N PRO A 154 14.51 -16.66 2.10
CA PRO A 154 14.30 -16.47 3.53
C PRO A 154 13.93 -15.01 3.83
N ALA A 155 12.86 -14.79 4.59
CA ALA A 155 12.42 -13.47 5.01
C ALA A 155 12.93 -13.13 6.41
N PHE A 156 12.48 -13.88 7.42
CA PHE A 156 12.93 -13.77 8.81
C PHE A 156 12.57 -15.05 9.57
N GLY A 157 13.40 -15.45 10.53
CA GLY A 157 13.18 -16.70 11.27
C GLY A 157 13.02 -17.90 10.34
N ASP A 158 11.90 -18.61 10.46
CA ASP A 158 11.45 -19.72 9.61
C ASP A 158 10.46 -19.29 8.50
N VAL A 159 10.17 -17.99 8.40
CA VAL A 159 9.27 -17.41 7.39
C VAL A 159 10.01 -17.17 6.08
N HIS A 160 9.38 -17.59 4.99
CA HIS A 160 9.89 -17.41 3.64
C HIS A 160 8.99 -16.45 2.85
N GLY A 161 9.60 -15.64 1.99
CA GLY A 161 8.91 -14.94 0.92
C GLY A 161 8.84 -15.83 -0.32
N GLU A 162 7.73 -15.74 -1.04
CA GLU A 162 7.52 -16.42 -2.31
C GLU A 162 7.06 -15.43 -3.37
N GLY A 163 7.19 -15.80 -4.64
CA GLY A 163 6.73 -14.98 -5.75
C GLY A 163 7.26 -15.45 -7.10
N LEU A 164 7.21 -14.54 -8.07
CA LEU A 164 7.66 -14.78 -9.43
C LEU A 164 8.92 -13.98 -9.76
N LEU A 165 9.86 -14.61 -10.45
CA LEU A 165 11.05 -13.98 -10.98
C LEU A 165 11.00 -14.02 -12.51
N LEU A 166 10.84 -12.85 -13.13
CA LEU A 166 10.89 -12.65 -14.57
C LEU A 166 12.34 -12.35 -14.95
N VAL A 167 12.94 -13.19 -15.78
CA VAL A 167 14.34 -13.11 -16.20
C VAL A 167 14.40 -12.92 -17.71
N PRO A 168 15.13 -11.90 -18.22
CA PRO A 168 15.34 -11.74 -19.66
C PRO A 168 15.84 -13.03 -20.31
N ALA A 169 15.30 -13.38 -21.49
CA ALA A 169 15.52 -14.67 -22.12
C ALA A 169 17.00 -14.94 -22.48
N ASP A 170 17.75 -13.89 -22.76
CA ASP A 170 19.20 -13.94 -23.03
C ASP A 170 20.07 -13.86 -21.75
N GLY A 171 19.44 -13.77 -20.57
CA GLY A 171 20.09 -13.68 -19.26
C GLY A 171 20.72 -12.31 -18.95
N ARG A 172 20.71 -11.35 -19.87
CA ARG A 172 21.31 -10.02 -19.67
C ARG A 172 20.24 -9.03 -19.21
N LYS A 173 20.29 -8.67 -17.93
CA LYS A 173 19.41 -7.66 -17.35
C LYS A 173 19.99 -6.26 -17.43
N VAL A 174 19.15 -5.28 -17.76
CA VAL A 174 19.47 -3.85 -17.69
C VAL A 174 19.36 -3.33 -16.25
N ALA A 175 18.39 -3.84 -15.49
CA ALA A 175 18.17 -3.49 -14.09
C ALA A 175 17.53 -4.64 -13.30
N ASP A 176 17.63 -4.56 -11.97
CA ASP A 176 16.86 -5.37 -11.02
C ASP A 176 15.71 -4.55 -10.47
N VAL A 177 14.50 -5.10 -10.53
CA VAL A 177 13.27 -4.44 -10.05
C VAL A 177 12.54 -5.35 -9.07
N VAL A 178 12.08 -4.78 -7.96
CA VAL A 178 11.05 -5.41 -7.12
C VAL A 178 9.72 -4.73 -7.41
N ALA A 179 8.82 -5.46 -8.05
CA ALA A 179 7.50 -4.98 -8.47
C ALA A 179 6.46 -5.43 -7.45
N ILE A 180 6.04 -4.52 -6.57
CA ILE A 180 5.08 -4.85 -5.50
C ILE A 180 3.66 -4.69 -6.05
N PRO A 181 2.85 -5.78 -6.11
CA PRO A 181 1.48 -5.70 -6.57
C PRO A 181 0.59 -4.91 -5.58
N ASP A 182 -0.61 -4.54 -6.00
CA ASP A 182 -1.64 -4.07 -5.07
C ASP A 182 -2.11 -5.22 -4.16
N ALA A 183 -2.76 -4.89 -3.03
CA ALA A 183 -3.12 -5.85 -1.99
C ALA A 183 -3.98 -7.03 -2.51
N ASP A 184 -4.81 -6.79 -3.52
CA ASP A 184 -5.74 -7.79 -4.09
C ASP A 184 -5.25 -8.36 -5.43
N GLN A 185 -4.01 -8.08 -5.82
CA GLN A 185 -3.44 -8.52 -7.10
C GLN A 185 -2.49 -9.69 -6.91
N ALA A 186 -2.77 -10.78 -7.64
CA ALA A 186 -1.87 -11.92 -7.73
C ALA A 186 -0.60 -11.57 -8.55
N PRO A 187 0.58 -12.10 -8.18
CA PRO A 187 1.81 -11.95 -8.98
C PRO A 187 1.64 -12.37 -10.44
N GLU A 188 0.90 -13.44 -10.69
CA GLU A 188 0.61 -14.01 -12.01
C GLU A 188 -0.12 -12.99 -12.88
N SER A 189 -1.12 -12.30 -12.34
CA SER A 189 -1.90 -11.29 -13.08
C SER A 189 -1.01 -10.11 -13.46
N LEU A 190 -0.11 -9.69 -12.57
CA LEU A 190 0.83 -8.59 -12.85
C LEU A 190 1.92 -8.98 -13.86
N ALA A 191 2.28 -10.27 -13.90
CA ALA A 191 3.20 -10.85 -14.88
C ALA A 191 2.52 -11.19 -16.23
N GLY A 192 1.19 -11.02 -16.33
CA GLY A 192 0.41 -11.33 -17.53
C GLY A 192 0.21 -12.84 -17.76
N LEU A 193 0.33 -13.67 -16.72
CA LEU A 193 0.10 -15.12 -16.76
C LEU A 193 -1.36 -15.50 -16.48
N SER A 194 -2.12 -14.61 -15.84
CA SER A 194 -3.53 -14.77 -15.55
C SER A 194 -4.30 -13.48 -15.75
N ASP A 195 -5.63 -13.58 -15.84
CA ASP A 195 -6.51 -12.42 -15.89
C ASP A 195 -6.48 -11.63 -14.56
N GLY A 196 -7.09 -10.44 -14.55
CA GLY A 196 -7.29 -9.62 -13.34
C GLY A 196 -6.60 -8.26 -13.36
N VAL A 197 -5.62 -8.04 -14.26
CA VAL A 197 -4.98 -6.73 -14.48
C VAL A 197 -4.93 -6.46 -15.98
N ALA A 198 -5.42 -5.29 -16.40
CA ALA A 198 -5.38 -4.85 -17.80
C ALA A 198 -3.94 -4.82 -18.33
N ALA A 199 -3.74 -5.17 -19.60
CA ALA A 199 -2.42 -5.40 -20.18
C ALA A 199 -1.46 -4.21 -20.05
N GLU A 200 -1.98 -2.99 -20.09
CA GLU A 200 -1.27 -1.72 -19.91
C GLU A 200 -0.77 -1.52 -18.47
N SER A 201 -1.47 -2.09 -17.49
CA SER A 201 -1.21 -2.00 -16.05
C SER A 201 -0.36 -3.15 -15.52
N GLN A 202 -0.03 -4.14 -16.36
CA GLN A 202 0.89 -5.26 -16.06
C GLN A 202 2.35 -4.78 -16.06
N PHE A 203 2.70 -3.88 -15.14
CA PHE A 203 4.00 -3.21 -15.18
C PHE A 203 5.19 -4.18 -14.95
N ALA A 204 5.00 -5.29 -14.23
CA ALA A 204 6.04 -6.30 -14.08
C ALA A 204 6.39 -6.95 -15.43
N ARG A 205 5.37 -7.35 -16.22
CA ARG A 205 5.55 -7.82 -17.59
C ARG A 205 6.27 -6.81 -18.46
N ARG A 206 5.77 -5.56 -18.50
CA ARG A 206 6.32 -4.50 -19.36
C ARG A 206 7.78 -4.18 -19.05
N LEU A 207 8.17 -4.22 -17.77
CA LEU A 207 9.56 -4.03 -17.35
C LEU A 207 10.44 -5.21 -17.76
N ALA A 208 9.94 -6.44 -17.68
CA ALA A 208 10.65 -7.62 -18.15
C ALA A 208 10.85 -7.61 -19.67
N GLU A 209 9.82 -7.23 -20.43
CA GLU A 209 9.90 -7.00 -21.89
C GLU A 209 10.92 -5.91 -22.26
N SER A 210 11.12 -4.93 -21.37
CA SER A 210 12.13 -3.89 -21.52
C SER A 210 13.54 -4.33 -21.08
N GLY A 211 13.74 -5.61 -20.76
CA GLY A 211 15.05 -6.17 -20.39
C GLY A 211 15.40 -6.07 -18.89
N CYS A 212 14.46 -5.75 -18.01
CA CYS A 212 14.69 -5.81 -16.56
C CYS A 212 14.54 -7.24 -16.04
N ARG A 213 15.28 -7.59 -14.99
CA ARG A 213 14.94 -8.75 -14.14
C ARG A 213 13.99 -8.27 -13.05
N VAL A 214 12.81 -8.87 -12.98
CA VAL A 214 11.73 -8.38 -12.11
C VAL A 214 11.33 -9.46 -11.12
N LEU A 215 11.38 -9.14 -9.83
CA LEU A 215 10.82 -9.96 -8.75
C LEU A 215 9.44 -9.41 -8.38
N VAL A 216 8.41 -10.25 -8.45
CA VAL A 216 7.05 -9.94 -8.03
C VAL A 216 6.73 -10.79 -6.80
N PRO A 217 6.74 -10.21 -5.58
CA PRO A 217 6.44 -10.97 -4.37
C PRO A 217 4.94 -11.23 -4.25
N THR A 218 4.58 -12.41 -3.75
CA THR A 218 3.23 -12.70 -3.28
C THR A 218 2.98 -11.91 -1.99
N LEU A 219 1.88 -11.16 -1.95
CA LEU A 219 1.47 -10.45 -0.74
C LEU A 219 0.63 -11.34 0.16
N ILE A 220 0.72 -11.10 1.46
CA ILE A 220 -0.13 -11.77 2.44
C ILE A 220 -1.54 -11.21 2.29
N ASP A 221 -2.47 -12.07 1.86
CA ASP A 221 -3.90 -11.79 1.86
C ASP A 221 -4.41 -11.63 3.31
N ARG A 222 -5.21 -10.60 3.54
CA ARG A 222 -5.84 -10.29 4.83
C ARG A 222 -7.35 -10.58 4.84
N GLY A 223 -7.85 -11.23 3.79
CA GLY A 223 -9.23 -11.68 3.68
C GLY A 223 -9.64 -12.52 4.88
N VAL A 224 -10.72 -12.11 5.54
CA VAL A 224 -11.32 -12.89 6.62
C VAL A 224 -12.15 -13.99 5.99
N THR A 225 -11.60 -15.20 5.89
CA THR A 225 -12.40 -16.39 5.59
C THR A 225 -13.18 -16.74 6.85
N GLN A 226 -14.47 -16.42 6.91
CA GLN A 226 -15.34 -16.98 7.96
C GLN A 226 -15.35 -18.50 7.78
N ARG A 227 -14.91 -19.21 8.82
CA ARG A 227 -15.07 -20.67 8.94
C ARG A 227 -16.40 -21.00 9.58
#